data_AF-A0A258ZJI2-F1
#
_entry.id   AF-A0A258ZJI2-F1
#
_cell.length_a   1.000
_cell.length_b   1.000
_cell.length_c   1.000
_cell.angle_alpha   90.00
_cell.angle_beta   90.00
_cell.angle_gamma   90.00
#
_symmetry.space_group_name_H-M   'P 1'
#
loop_
_entity.id
_entity.type
_entity.pdbx_description
1 polymer ?
#
loop_
_entity_poly.entity_id
_entity_poly.type
_entity_poly.pdbx_seq_one_letter_code
_entity_poly.pdbx_strand_id
1 'polypeptide(L)'
;MKPYPYRIKVALDCIIILVVFCLGAAVGCYFISPLGKSSTEKWTPAQPAPQVAAIPKQTIKPPVVKVYAHRAKQKLNLPEEIHTDPNLYVLQSTRLPNDTHPATVTTLIDQHTGQVQTIVRREPLPWFATEHTGEARIDVGIKSTTGTIARLTLREDLLQVKALHAGINASLDTDGQLFAGIGIGFKW
;
A
#
# COMPACT_ATOMS: atom_id res chain seq x y z
N MET A 1 39.84 -26.50 -37.65
CA MET A 1 38.37 -26.29 -37.57
C MET A 1 38.08 -25.26 -36.49
N LYS A 2 37.60 -24.05 -36.83
CA LYS A 2 37.21 -23.05 -35.84
C LYS A 2 35.76 -23.34 -35.40
N PRO A 3 35.46 -23.48 -34.10
CA PRO A 3 34.10 -23.74 -33.64
C PRO A 3 33.19 -22.55 -33.98
N TYR A 4 32.00 -22.84 -34.50
CA TYR A 4 31.03 -21.85 -34.99
C TYR A 4 30.49 -20.99 -33.83
N PRO A 5 30.88 -19.71 -33.71
CA PRO A 5 30.44 -18.83 -32.62
C PRO A 5 28.94 -18.51 -32.65
N TYR A 6 28.27 -18.78 -33.77
CA TYR A 6 26.86 -18.49 -33.98
C TYR A 6 25.92 -19.38 -33.15
N ARG A 7 26.28 -20.66 -32.94
CA ARG A 7 25.45 -21.60 -32.17
C ARG A 7 25.39 -21.25 -30.68
N ILE A 8 26.45 -20.65 -30.14
CA ILE A 8 26.54 -20.26 -28.72
C ILE A 8 25.64 -19.06 -28.44
N LYS A 9 25.62 -18.05 -29.32
CA LYS A 9 24.75 -16.87 -29.16
C LYS A 9 23.27 -17.21 -29.19
N VAL A 10 22.84 -18.00 -30.19
CA VAL A 10 21.43 -18.42 -30.32
C VAL A 10 20.99 -19.25 -29.11
N ALA A 11 21.85 -20.13 -28.59
CA ALA A 11 21.55 -20.89 -27.38
C ALA A 11 21.39 -19.98 -26.15
N LEU A 12 22.24 -18.95 -26.01
CA LEU A 12 22.17 -17.99 -24.92
C LEU A 12 20.89 -17.15 -24.99
N ASP A 13 20.50 -16.67 -26.17
CA ASP A 13 19.28 -15.89 -26.37
C ASP A 13 18.02 -16.72 -26.04
N CYS A 14 17.97 -17.98 -26.47
CA CYS A 14 16.87 -18.89 -26.12
C CYS A 14 16.78 -19.15 -24.61
N ILE A 15 17.92 -19.29 -23.92
CA ILE A 15 17.95 -19.45 -22.45
C ILE A 15 17.43 -18.20 -21.77
N ILE A 16 17.84 -17.00 -22.22
CA ILE A 16 17.37 -15.74 -21.65
C ILE A 16 15.85 -15.60 -21.80
N ILE A 17 15.31 -15.87 -23.00
CA ILE A 17 13.86 -15.81 -23.25
C ILE A 17 13.10 -16.80 -22.36
N LEU A 18 13.59 -18.05 -22.24
CA LEU A 18 12.99 -19.06 -21.38
C LEU A 18 12.99 -18.63 -19.90
N VAL A 19 14.12 -18.09 -19.41
CA VAL A 19 14.24 -17.62 -18.02
C VAL A 19 13.29 -16.46 -17.75
N VAL A 20 13.20 -15.49 -18.66
CA VAL A 20 12.25 -14.36 -18.56
C VAL A 20 10.81 -14.87 -18.56
N PHE A 21 10.46 -15.83 -19.42
CA PHE A 21 9.12 -16.41 -19.45
C PHE A 21 8.78 -17.17 -18.17
N CYS A 22 9.69 -18.01 -17.66
CA CYS A 22 9.50 -18.76 -16.42
C CYS A 22 9.39 -17.82 -15.20
N LEU A 23 10.19 -16.76 -15.14
CA LEU A 23 10.07 -15.71 -14.13
C LEU A 23 8.71 -15.01 -14.23
N GLY A 24 8.29 -14.62 -15.44
CA GLY A 24 6.98 -14.02 -15.67
C GLY A 24 5.82 -14.92 -15.23
N ALA A 25 5.90 -16.23 -15.52
CA ALA A 25 4.90 -17.20 -15.10
C ALA A 25 4.90 -17.43 -13.59
N ALA A 26 6.08 -17.53 -12.95
CA ALA A 26 6.19 -17.68 -11.50
C ALA A 26 5.64 -16.46 -10.76
N VAL A 27 5.96 -15.26 -11.25
CA VAL A 27 5.40 -14.00 -10.79
C VAL A 27 3.88 -14.00 -10.98
N GLY A 28 3.38 -14.35 -12.17
CA GLY A 28 1.94 -14.49 -12.43
C GLY A 28 1.23 -15.43 -11.45
N CYS A 29 1.79 -16.62 -11.23
CA CYS A 29 1.25 -17.60 -10.27
C CYS A 29 1.27 -17.07 -8.84
N TYR A 30 2.30 -16.34 -8.43
CA TYR A 30 2.38 -15.70 -7.11
C TYR A 30 1.30 -14.63 -6.94
N PHE A 31 0.98 -13.87 -7.99
CA PHE A 31 -0.07 -12.84 -7.96
C PHE A 31 -1.50 -13.40 -8.07
N ILE A 32 -1.68 -14.53 -8.73
CA ILE A 32 -2.96 -15.25 -8.84
C ILE A 32 -3.26 -16.05 -7.57
N SER A 33 -2.21 -16.57 -6.91
CA SER A 33 -2.38 -17.22 -5.61
C SER A 33 -3.00 -16.22 -4.64
N PRO A 34 -4.05 -16.59 -3.90
CA PRO A 34 -4.61 -15.73 -2.87
C PRO A 34 -3.52 -15.55 -1.82
N LEU A 35 -2.76 -14.45 -1.93
CA LEU A 35 -1.88 -13.96 -0.88
C LEU A 35 -2.70 -14.07 0.40
N GLY A 36 -2.29 -14.99 1.28
CA GLY A 36 -3.12 -15.45 2.39
C GLY A 36 -3.72 -14.24 3.11
N LYS A 37 -5.04 -14.29 3.40
CA LYS A 37 -5.83 -13.17 3.94
C LYS A 37 -4.96 -12.33 4.86
N SER A 38 -4.47 -11.22 4.34
CA SER A 38 -3.58 -10.34 5.07
C SER A 38 -4.28 -9.97 6.37
N SER A 39 -3.58 -10.02 7.51
CA SER A 39 -4.19 -9.71 8.81
C SER A 39 -4.71 -8.26 8.90
N THR A 40 -4.54 -7.47 7.84
CA THR A 40 -5.03 -6.10 7.64
C THR A 40 -6.54 -5.97 7.71
N GLU A 41 -7.32 -7.03 7.48
CA GLU A 41 -8.78 -6.96 7.54
C GLU A 41 -9.37 -6.92 8.96
N LYS A 42 -8.55 -7.12 10.00
CA LYS A 42 -9.02 -7.11 11.38
C LYS A 42 -9.24 -5.68 11.86
N TRP A 43 -10.43 -5.39 12.38
CA TRP A 43 -10.70 -4.14 13.08
C TRP A 43 -9.85 -4.09 14.36
N THR A 44 -9.14 -3.00 14.56
CA THR A 44 -8.36 -2.75 15.76
C THR A 44 -8.82 -1.43 16.41
N PRO A 45 -8.78 -1.32 17.75
CA PRO A 45 -9.02 -0.04 18.41
C PRO A 45 -8.01 1.00 17.94
N ALA A 46 -8.49 2.18 17.55
CA ALA A 46 -7.63 3.29 17.19
C ALA A 46 -6.96 3.84 18.45
N GLN A 47 -5.64 4.06 18.38
CA GLN A 47 -4.89 4.69 19.46
C GLN A 47 -5.13 6.21 19.44
N PRO A 48 -5.32 6.86 20.60
CA PRO A 48 -5.36 8.31 20.68
C PRO A 48 -4.08 8.92 20.13
N ALA A 49 -4.20 10.08 19.47
CA ALA A 49 -3.03 10.79 18.99
C ALA A 49 -2.15 11.22 20.18
N PRO A 50 -0.81 11.14 20.08
CA PRO A 50 0.09 11.48 21.19
C PRO A 50 -0.14 12.88 21.77
N GLN A 51 -0.55 13.83 20.92
CA GLN A 51 -0.81 15.22 21.29
C GLN A 51 -1.97 15.40 22.28
N VAL A 52 -2.93 14.45 22.28
CA VAL A 52 -4.12 14.52 23.15
C VAL A 52 -4.12 13.45 24.25
N ALA A 53 -3.14 12.54 24.26
CA ALA A 53 -3.09 11.42 25.20
C ALA A 53 -3.02 11.87 26.67
N ALA A 54 -2.41 13.03 26.95
CA ALA A 54 -2.27 13.59 28.29
C ALA A 54 -3.39 14.56 28.69
N ILE A 55 -4.26 14.96 27.77
CA ILE A 55 -5.30 15.96 28.04
C ILE A 55 -6.52 15.25 28.66
N PRO A 56 -7.01 15.68 29.84
CA PRO A 56 -8.17 15.06 30.47
C PRO A 56 -9.42 15.24 29.62
N LYS A 57 -10.25 14.19 29.54
CA LYS A 57 -11.51 14.24 28.80
C LYS A 57 -12.54 15.09 29.56
N GLN A 58 -13.24 15.95 28.84
CA GLN A 58 -14.40 16.68 29.36
C GLN A 58 -15.69 16.00 28.90
N THR A 59 -16.62 15.78 29.83
CA THR A 59 -17.95 15.24 29.52
C THR A 59 -18.88 16.36 29.10
N ILE A 60 -19.41 16.27 27.88
CA ILE A 60 -20.42 17.19 27.35
C ILE A 60 -21.65 16.35 27.00
N LYS A 61 -22.85 16.84 27.34
CA LYS A 61 -24.12 16.19 27.00
C LYS A 61 -24.73 16.88 25.78
N PRO A 62 -24.55 16.35 24.55
CA PRO A 62 -25.18 16.93 23.38
C PRO A 62 -26.70 16.74 23.42
N PRO A 63 -27.50 17.70 22.93
CA PRO A 63 -28.97 17.62 22.97
C PRO A 63 -29.53 16.54 22.02
N VAL A 64 -28.93 16.35 20.85
CA VAL A 64 -29.30 15.29 19.89
C VAL A 64 -28.05 14.84 19.14
N VAL A 65 -27.80 13.53 19.10
CA VAL A 65 -26.73 12.92 18.31
C VAL A 65 -27.36 12.12 17.17
N LYS A 66 -27.02 12.45 15.93
CA LYS A 66 -27.44 11.67 14.76
C LYS A 66 -26.45 10.53 14.57
N VAL A 67 -26.97 9.32 14.46
CA VAL A 67 -26.18 8.11 14.22
C VAL A 67 -26.68 7.41 12.96
N TYR A 68 -25.84 6.57 12.38
CA TYR A 68 -26.26 5.70 11.28
C TYR A 68 -27.19 4.59 11.80
N ALA A 69 -28.14 4.18 10.97
CA ALA A 69 -29.04 3.06 11.28
C ALA A 69 -28.26 1.73 11.44
N HIS A 70 -28.81 0.79 12.21
CA HIS A 70 -28.19 -0.52 12.51
C HIS A 70 -27.70 -1.30 11.27
N ARG A 71 -28.39 -1.17 10.13
CA ARG A 71 -27.96 -1.74 8.84
C ARG A 71 -26.55 -1.31 8.39
N ALA A 72 -26.04 -0.19 8.90
CA ALA A 72 -24.69 0.28 8.61
C ALA A 72 -23.62 -0.67 9.17
N LYS A 73 -23.87 -1.31 10.33
CA LYS A 73 -22.93 -2.28 10.91
C LYS A 73 -22.66 -3.43 9.93
N GLN A 74 -23.72 -3.97 9.33
CA GLN A 74 -23.67 -5.03 8.31
C GLN A 74 -22.89 -4.59 7.08
N LYS A 75 -23.20 -3.41 6.55
CA LYS A 75 -22.49 -2.88 5.37
C LYS A 75 -21.00 -2.64 5.60
N LEU A 76 -20.60 -2.30 6.82
CA LEU A 76 -19.21 -2.06 7.18
C LEU A 76 -18.44 -3.35 7.51
N ASN A 77 -19.10 -4.50 7.61
CA ASN A 77 -18.52 -5.77 8.07
C ASN A 77 -17.77 -5.57 9.41
N LEU A 78 -18.45 -4.99 10.40
CA LEU A 78 -17.91 -4.85 11.75
C LEU A 78 -17.73 -6.21 12.45
N PRO A 79 -16.94 -6.31 13.53
CA PRO A 79 -16.85 -7.52 14.35
C PRO A 79 -18.20 -7.93 14.95
N GLU A 80 -18.42 -9.24 15.14
CA GLU A 80 -19.69 -9.81 15.63
C GLU A 80 -20.10 -9.25 17.00
N GLU A 81 -19.12 -8.94 17.86
CA GLU A 81 -19.30 -8.30 19.16
C GLU A 81 -20.06 -6.96 19.04
N ILE A 82 -19.81 -6.20 17.95
CA ILE A 82 -20.46 -4.90 17.71
C ILE A 82 -21.82 -5.06 17.02
N HIS A 83 -22.03 -6.12 16.23
CA HIS A 83 -23.33 -6.42 15.62
C HIS A 83 -24.36 -6.83 16.64
N THR A 84 -23.96 -7.71 17.55
CA THR A 84 -24.83 -8.30 18.57
C THR A 84 -25.23 -7.31 19.66
N ASP A 85 -24.44 -6.26 19.90
CA ASP A 85 -24.76 -5.21 20.86
C ASP A 85 -25.76 -4.18 20.28
N PRO A 86 -27.00 -4.10 20.78
CA PRO A 86 -28.00 -3.14 20.29
C PRO A 86 -27.72 -1.69 20.71
N ASN A 87 -26.84 -1.48 21.68
CA ASN A 87 -26.55 -0.16 22.27
C ASN A 87 -25.40 0.55 21.58
N LEU A 88 -24.58 -0.17 20.81
CA LEU A 88 -23.54 0.43 19.98
C LEU A 88 -24.14 0.94 18.67
N TYR A 89 -23.86 2.19 18.32
CA TYR A 89 -24.25 2.79 17.05
C TYR A 89 -23.04 3.32 16.32
N VAL A 90 -23.09 3.29 14.99
CA VAL A 90 -22.06 3.95 14.17
C VAL A 90 -22.34 5.44 14.17
N LEU A 91 -21.42 6.21 14.74
CA LEU A 91 -21.48 7.66 14.76
C LEU A 91 -20.95 8.24 13.44
N GLN A 92 -19.77 7.78 13.03
CA GLN A 92 -19.10 8.22 11.81
C GLN A 92 -18.31 7.07 11.21
N SER A 93 -18.21 7.03 9.88
CA SER A 93 -17.28 6.15 9.18
C SER A 93 -16.65 6.94 8.05
N THR A 94 -15.33 6.89 7.93
CA THR A 94 -14.58 7.67 6.95
C THR A 94 -13.46 6.82 6.40
N ARG A 95 -13.35 6.82 5.07
CA ARG A 95 -12.24 6.21 4.36
C ARG A 95 -11.09 7.21 4.29
N LEU A 96 -9.95 6.83 4.84
CA LEU A 96 -8.70 7.54 4.70
C LEU A 96 -7.97 6.98 3.47
N PRO A 97 -7.81 7.78 2.40
CA PRO A 97 -6.84 7.46 1.37
C PRO A 97 -5.45 7.66 1.99
N ASN A 98 -4.88 6.63 2.60
CA ASN A 98 -3.46 6.71 3.00
C ASN A 98 -2.59 6.45 1.78
N ASP A 99 -1.40 7.04 1.77
CA ASP A 99 -0.40 6.92 0.70
C ASP A 99 0.06 5.48 0.40
N THR A 100 -0.10 4.55 1.36
CA THR A 100 0.36 3.16 1.19
C THR A 100 -0.77 2.14 1.25
N HIS A 101 -1.71 2.29 2.18
CA HIS A 101 -2.81 1.35 2.36
C HIS A 101 -4.07 2.08 2.82
N PRO A 102 -5.14 2.12 2.02
CA PRO A 102 -6.38 2.76 2.44
C PRO A 102 -6.87 2.16 3.76
N ALA A 103 -7.47 2.98 4.60
CA ALA A 103 -8.03 2.53 5.87
C ALA A 103 -9.43 3.10 6.05
N THR A 104 -10.34 2.29 6.60
CA THR A 104 -11.62 2.80 7.08
C THR A 104 -11.52 3.00 8.59
N VAL A 105 -11.81 4.22 9.02
CA VAL A 105 -11.96 4.60 10.42
C VAL A 105 -13.44 4.68 10.73
N THR A 106 -13.90 3.91 11.72
CA THR A 106 -15.28 3.92 12.17
C THR A 106 -15.34 4.29 13.64
N THR A 107 -16.08 5.34 13.94
CA THR A 107 -16.36 5.78 15.31
C THR A 107 -17.72 5.24 15.72
N LEU A 108 -17.75 4.57 16.86
CA LEU A 108 -18.92 3.99 17.49
C LEU A 108 -19.24 4.78 18.75
N ILE A 109 -20.52 4.89 19.08
CA ILE A 109 -21.01 5.45 20.34
C ILE A 109 -21.90 4.42 21.04
N ASP A 110 -21.69 4.24 22.33
CA ASP A 110 -22.58 3.49 23.21
C ASP A 110 -23.70 4.41 23.69
N GLN A 111 -24.95 4.02 23.42
CA GLN A 111 -26.14 4.78 23.76
C GLN A 111 -26.32 4.96 25.28
N HIS A 112 -25.93 3.99 26.09
CA HIS A 112 -26.11 4.03 27.55
C HIS A 112 -25.02 4.84 28.23
N THR A 113 -23.76 4.56 27.88
CA THR A 113 -22.61 5.17 28.57
C THR A 113 -22.21 6.51 27.94
N GLY A 114 -22.63 6.78 26.71
CA GLY A 114 -22.15 7.91 25.91
C GLY A 114 -20.67 7.79 25.53
N GLN A 115 -20.04 6.63 25.78
CA GLN A 115 -18.65 6.42 25.44
C GLN A 115 -18.48 6.30 23.93
N VAL A 116 -17.46 6.97 23.42
CA VAL A 116 -17.09 6.95 22.02
C VAL A 116 -15.82 6.13 21.86
N GLN A 117 -15.87 5.10 21.01
CA GLN A 117 -14.72 4.30 20.63
C GLN A 117 -14.49 4.41 19.13
N THR A 118 -13.24 4.52 18.71
CA THR A 118 -12.88 4.53 17.31
C THR A 118 -12.13 3.26 17.00
N ILE A 119 -12.55 2.58 15.94
CA ILE A 119 -11.90 1.39 15.40
C ILE A 119 -11.41 1.68 14.00
N VAL A 120 -10.29 1.08 13.63
CA VAL A 120 -9.67 1.22 12.31
C VAL A 120 -9.53 -0.16 11.68
N ARG A 121 -9.76 -0.22 10.37
CA ARG A 121 -9.48 -1.40 9.56
C ARG A 121 -8.66 -0.98 8.35
N ARG A 122 -7.56 -1.67 8.09
CA ARG A 122 -6.82 -1.50 6.84
C ARG A 122 -7.57 -2.21 5.73
N GLU A 123 -7.78 -1.52 4.63
CA GLU A 123 -8.41 -2.10 3.46
C GLU A 123 -7.38 -2.85 2.60
N PRO A 124 -7.81 -3.86 1.84
CA PRO A 124 -6.95 -4.44 0.83
C PRO A 124 -6.55 -3.38 -0.20
N LEU A 125 -5.33 -3.52 -0.72
CA LEU A 125 -4.87 -2.68 -1.84
C LEU A 125 -5.82 -2.84 -3.03
N PRO A 126 -6.10 -1.75 -3.76
CA PRO A 126 -6.92 -1.82 -4.95
C PRO A 126 -6.30 -2.78 -5.95
N TRP A 127 -7.14 -3.57 -6.62
CA TRP A 127 -6.67 -4.46 -7.69
C TRP A 127 -6.07 -3.67 -8.84
N PHE A 128 -6.67 -2.53 -9.17
CA PHE A 128 -6.19 -1.59 -10.17
C PHE A 128 -6.44 -0.16 -9.67
N ALA A 129 -5.40 0.66 -9.67
CA ALA A 129 -5.49 2.08 -9.41
C ALA A 129 -4.55 2.85 -10.35
N THR A 130 -5.04 3.98 -10.85
CA THR A 130 -4.23 4.98 -11.57
C THR A 130 -3.90 6.08 -10.56
N GLU A 131 -3.04 5.76 -9.61
CA GLU A 131 -2.51 6.75 -8.67
C GLU A 131 -1.21 7.29 -9.23
N HIS A 132 -1.11 8.61 -9.29
CA HIS A 132 0.10 9.32 -9.69
C HIS A 132 0.93 9.59 -8.44
N THR A 133 1.95 8.77 -8.21
CA THR A 133 2.88 8.94 -7.10
C THR A 133 4.28 9.18 -7.62
N GLY A 134 4.85 10.34 -7.28
CA GLY A 134 6.21 10.72 -7.63
C GLY A 134 7.18 10.54 -6.47
N GLU A 135 8.40 10.12 -6.76
CA GLU A 135 9.53 10.09 -5.82
C GLU A 135 10.73 10.79 -6.45
N ALA A 136 11.36 11.69 -5.70
CA ALA A 136 12.65 12.27 -6.02
C ALA A 136 13.65 11.88 -4.93
N ARG A 137 14.77 11.27 -5.33
CA ARG A 137 15.78 10.73 -4.41
C ARG A 137 17.17 11.16 -4.83
N ILE A 138 18.00 11.54 -3.86
CA ILE A 138 19.42 11.78 -4.06
C ILE A 138 20.19 10.70 -3.30
N ASP A 139 20.98 9.92 -4.04
CA ASP A 139 21.84 8.87 -3.50
C ASP A 139 23.31 9.29 -3.62
N VAL A 140 24.16 8.91 -2.65
CA VAL A 140 25.61 9.08 -2.73
C VAL A 140 26.26 7.70 -2.56
N GLY A 141 27.16 7.34 -3.47
CA GLY A 141 27.78 6.01 -3.50
C GLY A 141 29.15 6.01 -4.15
N ILE A 142 29.78 4.83 -4.22
CA ILE A 142 31.11 4.65 -4.83
C ILE A 142 30.98 3.74 -6.04
N LYS A 143 31.51 4.18 -7.18
CA LYS A 143 31.58 3.45 -8.44
C LYS A 143 33.03 3.07 -8.71
N SER A 144 33.29 1.78 -8.96
CA SER A 144 34.65 1.23 -9.11
C SER A 144 35.51 1.99 -10.13
N THR A 145 34.89 2.57 -11.17
CA THR A 145 35.60 3.29 -12.23
C THR A 145 35.86 4.76 -11.95
N THR A 146 34.96 5.43 -11.21
CA THR A 146 34.90 6.90 -11.11
C THR A 146 34.98 7.43 -9.68
N GLY A 147 35.05 6.55 -8.67
CA GLY A 147 35.10 6.92 -7.26
C GLY A 147 33.73 7.31 -6.72
N THR A 148 33.67 8.31 -5.84
CA THR A 148 32.43 8.79 -5.25
C THR A 148 31.55 9.48 -6.30
N ILE A 149 30.30 9.07 -6.40
CA ILE A 149 29.29 9.66 -7.26
C ILE A 149 28.05 10.04 -6.44
N ALA A 150 27.34 11.09 -6.88
CA ALA A 150 25.96 11.32 -6.45
C ALA A 150 25.01 11.04 -7.62
N ARG A 151 23.83 10.53 -7.31
CA ARG A 151 22.78 10.18 -8.27
C ARG A 151 21.48 10.88 -7.87
N LEU A 152 20.92 11.66 -8.79
CA LEU A 152 19.54 12.14 -8.70
C LEU A 152 18.64 11.13 -9.41
N THR A 153 17.64 10.58 -8.73
CA THR A 153 16.64 9.69 -9.29
C THR A 153 15.26 10.34 -9.19
N LEU A 154 14.53 10.35 -10.30
CA LEU A 154 13.13 10.72 -10.37
C LEU A 154 12.34 9.48 -10.79
N ARG A 155 11.23 9.21 -10.11
CA ARG A 155 10.33 8.10 -10.42
C ARG A 155 8.90 8.60 -10.37
N GLU A 156 8.10 8.22 -11.36
CA GLU A 156 6.66 8.48 -11.40
C GLU A 156 5.96 7.15 -11.61
N ASP A 157 5.18 6.71 -10.61
CA ASP A 157 4.30 5.55 -10.71
C ASP A 157 3.02 5.98 -11.47
N LEU A 158 2.67 5.22 -12.51
CA LEU A 158 1.54 5.52 -13.41
C LEU A 158 0.40 4.52 -13.23
N LEU A 159 0.73 3.29 -12.83
CA LEU A 159 -0.21 2.19 -12.69
C LEU A 159 0.13 1.37 -11.45
N GLN A 160 -0.88 1.10 -10.64
CA GLN A 160 -0.79 0.21 -9.49
C GLN A 160 -1.68 -1.01 -9.68
N VAL A 161 -1.10 -2.18 -9.41
CA VAL A 161 -1.81 -3.47 -9.35
C VAL A 161 -1.48 -4.12 -8.00
N LYS A 162 -2.36 -3.95 -7.02
CA LYS A 162 -2.10 -4.30 -5.61
C LYS A 162 -0.83 -3.60 -5.10
N ALA A 163 0.19 -4.38 -4.74
CA ALA A 163 1.50 -3.93 -4.24
C ALA A 163 2.51 -3.66 -5.36
N LEU A 164 2.17 -3.96 -6.61
CA LEU A 164 3.01 -3.64 -7.75
C LEU A 164 2.72 -2.23 -8.25
N HIS A 165 3.78 -1.49 -8.50
CA HIS A 165 3.75 -0.17 -9.09
C HIS A 165 4.58 -0.20 -10.36
N ALA A 166 3.95 0.11 -11.49
CA ALA A 166 4.61 0.30 -12.77
C ALA A 166 4.70 1.80 -13.06
N GLY A 167 5.87 2.23 -13.51
CA GLY A 167 6.16 3.64 -13.67
C GLY A 167 7.32 3.90 -14.61
N ILE A 168 7.61 5.19 -14.79
CA ILE A 168 8.81 5.67 -15.47
C ILE A 168 9.82 6.09 -14.41
N ASN A 169 11.10 5.93 -14.73
CA ASN A 169 12.18 6.42 -13.90
C ASN A 169 13.28 7.05 -14.74
N ALA A 170 13.88 8.11 -14.22
CA ALA A 170 15.04 8.77 -14.78
C ALA A 170 16.09 8.94 -13.68
N SER A 171 17.36 8.78 -14.01
CA SER A 171 18.45 9.11 -13.09
C SER A 171 19.60 9.79 -13.79
N LEU A 172 20.23 10.72 -13.08
CA LEU A 172 21.40 11.46 -13.52
C LEU A 172 22.50 11.33 -12.47
N ASP A 173 23.65 10.81 -12.89
CA ASP A 173 24.85 10.66 -12.05
C ASP A 173 25.77 11.89 -12.22
N THR A 174 26.55 12.22 -11.19
CA THR A 174 27.53 13.33 -11.22
C THR A 174 28.66 13.13 -12.24
N ASP A 175 28.88 11.90 -12.70
CA ASP A 175 29.82 11.58 -13.80
C ASP A 175 29.18 11.79 -15.19
N GLY A 176 27.98 12.34 -15.27
CA GLY A 176 27.27 12.67 -16.50
C GLY A 176 26.47 11.52 -17.10
N GLN A 177 26.38 10.37 -16.43
CA GLN A 177 25.58 9.25 -16.93
C GLN A 177 24.09 9.48 -16.70
N LEU A 178 23.32 9.45 -17.80
CA LEU A 178 21.87 9.55 -17.80
C LEU A 178 21.26 8.16 -18.03
N PHE A 179 20.22 7.85 -17.27
CA PHE A 179 19.35 6.70 -17.48
C PHE A 179 17.90 7.15 -17.51
N ALA A 180 17.12 6.60 -18.43
CA ALA A 180 15.67 6.76 -18.48
C ALA A 180 15.05 5.42 -18.87
N GLY A 181 13.99 5.00 -18.18
CA GLY A 181 13.38 3.71 -18.38
C GLY A 181 11.97 3.59 -17.83
N ILE A 182 11.41 2.41 -18.00
CA ILE A 182 10.21 1.94 -17.31
C ILE A 182 10.64 0.92 -16.27
N GLY A 183 9.96 0.92 -15.12
CA GLY A 183 10.24 0.01 -14.03
C GLY A 183 8.96 -0.55 -13.43
N ILE A 184 9.06 -1.76 -12.88
CA ILE A 184 8.05 -2.35 -12.02
C ILE A 184 8.69 -2.52 -10.64
N GLY A 185 8.07 -1.95 -9.61
CA GLY A 185 8.49 -2.09 -8.22
C GLY A 185 7.41 -2.76 -7.40
N PHE A 186 7.82 -3.43 -6.32
CA PHE A 186 6.94 -3.99 -5.32
C PHE A 186 7.08 -3.18 -4.03
N LYS A 187 5.97 -2.65 -3.50
CA LYS A 187 5.91 -1.90 -2.24
C LYS A 187 5.10 -2.72 -1.23
N TRP A 188 5.63 -2.92 -0.02
CA TRP A 188 4.98 -3.66 1.07
C TRP A 188 4.79 -2.81 2.31
#